data_AF-A0A950VQE1-F1
#
_entry.id   AF-A0A950VQE1-F1
#
_cell.length_a   1.000
_cell.length_b   1.000
_cell.length_c   1.000
_cell.angle_alpha   90.00
_cell.angle_beta   90.00
_cell.angle_gamma   90.00
#
_symmetry.space_group_name_H-M   'P 1'
#
loop_
_entity.id
_entity.type
_entity.pdbx_description
1 polymer ?
#
loop_
_entity_poly.entity_id
_entity_poly.type
_entity_poly.pdbx_seq_one_letter_code
_entity_poly.pdbx_strand_id
1 'polypeptide(L)'
;MKIVALAGGVGGSRFARGLHASAPDAELTVLVNTGDDVTLHGLRISPDVDTVLYALAGVVDEARGWGPRGDTFRCMDALERLGGEGWFRLGDLDLATHLRRTELLAAGWPPSRVTADLAGRLGIREVRVLPMTDSAVETWVQLRDSREWVHFQEYFVHRRTEVAISEVKVRGIEQCVAAPGVLEALSTAELIVLCPSNPFVSIGPILQVPGVLDGVRAARARGAIVAGVSPIIGGSTVKGPAARMLVELGHQPTAAGVAAIYREFLDIYLIDPLDRALVPDIEALGIRPVVADALMRHRRGEARLARVLLRAVSASHRMPVRDRPSR
;
A
#
# COMPACT_ATOMS: atom_id res chain seq x y z
N MET A 1 -7.98 -17.13 -11.35
CA MET A 1 -7.00 -16.05 -11.52
C MET A 1 -6.36 -15.78 -10.18
N LYS A 2 -5.02 -15.76 -10.10
CA LYS A 2 -4.25 -15.43 -8.89
C LYS A 2 -3.76 -13.98 -8.95
N ILE A 3 -4.27 -13.16 -8.05
CA ILE A 3 -3.99 -11.72 -7.98
C ILE A 3 -3.16 -11.42 -6.74
N VAL A 4 -2.03 -10.75 -6.92
CA VAL A 4 -1.21 -10.21 -5.83
C VAL A 4 -1.29 -8.69 -5.83
N ALA A 5 -1.90 -8.10 -4.80
CA ALA A 5 -2.01 -6.65 -4.66
C ALA A 5 -1.00 -6.13 -3.64
N LEU A 6 -0.11 -5.23 -4.05
CA LEU A 6 0.79 -4.51 -3.14
C LEU A 6 0.06 -3.27 -2.65
N ALA A 7 -0.10 -3.13 -1.34
CA ALA A 7 -0.93 -2.09 -0.74
C ALA A 7 -0.31 -1.49 0.52
N GLY A 8 -0.55 -0.19 0.68
CA GLY A 8 -0.35 0.54 1.94
C GLY A 8 -1.28 1.75 2.00
N GLY A 9 -1.62 2.19 3.22
CA GLY A 9 -2.51 3.29 3.50
C GLY A 9 -3.95 3.12 3.00
N VAL A 10 -4.67 4.24 3.00
CA VAL A 10 -6.11 4.30 2.67
C VAL A 10 -6.40 4.00 1.20
N GLY A 11 -5.56 4.51 0.29
CA GLY A 11 -5.73 4.24 -1.15
C GLY A 11 -5.55 2.76 -1.47
N GLY A 12 -4.54 2.13 -0.87
CA GLY A 12 -4.25 0.71 -1.00
C GLY A 12 -5.39 -0.19 -0.53
N SER A 13 -5.83 0.02 0.71
CA SER A 13 -6.92 -0.77 1.33
C SER A 13 -8.25 -0.67 0.57
N ARG A 14 -8.63 0.54 0.13
CA ARG A 14 -9.84 0.76 -0.68
C ARG A 14 -9.76 0.03 -2.02
N PHE A 15 -8.61 0.07 -2.69
CA PHE A 15 -8.45 -0.60 -3.97
C PHE A 15 -8.43 -2.13 -3.82
N ALA A 16 -7.75 -2.66 -2.80
CA ALA A 16 -7.75 -4.09 -2.49
C ALA A 16 -9.18 -4.62 -2.20
N ARG A 17 -9.98 -3.86 -1.45
CA ARG A 17 -11.41 -4.15 -1.25
C ARG A 17 -12.20 -4.12 -2.57
N GLY A 18 -11.91 -3.15 -3.43
CA GLY A 18 -12.49 -3.05 -4.78
C GLY A 18 -12.15 -4.25 -5.67
N LEU A 19 -10.91 -4.74 -5.62
CA LEU A 19 -10.46 -5.94 -6.32
C LEU A 19 -11.23 -7.17 -5.87
N HIS A 20 -11.30 -7.41 -4.55
CA HIS A 20 -12.04 -8.53 -3.97
C HIS A 20 -13.51 -8.52 -4.40
N ALA A 21 -14.18 -7.36 -4.34
CA ALA A 21 -15.57 -7.21 -4.78
C ALA A 21 -15.78 -7.39 -6.29
N SER A 22 -14.74 -7.20 -7.10
CA SER A 22 -14.82 -7.22 -8.57
C SER A 22 -14.39 -8.55 -9.20
N ALA A 23 -13.68 -9.38 -8.45
CA ALA A 23 -13.22 -10.70 -8.86
C ALA A 23 -13.40 -11.70 -7.70
N PRO A 24 -14.66 -12.02 -7.33
CA PRO A 24 -14.94 -12.91 -6.19
C PRO A 24 -14.39 -14.33 -6.38
N ASP A 25 -14.25 -14.78 -7.63
CA ASP A 25 -13.69 -16.10 -7.96
C ASP A 25 -12.14 -16.08 -8.10
N ALA A 26 -11.49 -14.94 -7.87
CA ALA A 26 -10.04 -14.84 -7.90
C ALA A 26 -9.43 -15.11 -6.54
N GLU A 27 -8.30 -15.81 -6.52
CA GLU A 27 -7.47 -15.93 -5.34
C GLU A 27 -6.71 -14.61 -5.14
N LEU A 28 -7.18 -13.77 -4.20
CA LEU A 28 -6.55 -12.49 -3.90
C LEU A 28 -5.60 -12.62 -2.70
N THR A 29 -4.34 -12.29 -2.92
CA THR A 29 -3.35 -12.05 -1.87
C THR A 29 -3.01 -10.56 -1.81
N VAL A 30 -3.12 -9.94 -0.65
CA VAL A 30 -2.72 -8.55 -0.41
C VAL A 30 -1.41 -8.56 0.37
N LEU A 31 -0.34 -8.08 -0.26
CA LEU A 31 0.96 -7.84 0.37
C LEU A 31 0.94 -6.43 0.94
N VAL A 32 1.05 -6.32 2.26
CA VAL A 32 0.85 -5.07 2.99
C VAL A 32 2.17 -4.54 3.51
N ASN A 33 2.40 -3.25 3.32
CA ASN A 33 3.52 -2.53 3.90
C ASN A 33 3.54 -2.67 5.44
N THR A 34 4.72 -2.92 6.01
CA THR A 34 4.96 -2.89 7.46
C THR A 34 6.03 -1.88 7.87
N GLY A 35 6.53 -1.07 6.93
CA GLY A 35 7.51 -0.01 7.24
C GLY A 35 6.93 1.10 8.11
N ASP A 36 5.60 1.22 8.18
CA ASP A 36 4.92 2.23 8.99
C ASP A 36 4.61 1.73 10.41
N ASP A 37 4.91 0.46 10.70
CA ASP A 37 4.63 -0.14 11.98
C ASP A 37 5.51 0.46 13.08
N VAL A 38 4.90 0.81 14.21
CA VAL A 38 5.57 1.52 15.31
C VAL A 38 5.15 0.95 16.67
N THR A 39 6.00 1.11 17.68
CA THR A 39 5.62 0.83 19.07
C THR A 39 5.34 2.14 19.80
N LEU A 40 4.09 2.36 20.22
CA LEU A 40 3.68 3.53 21.01
C LEU A 40 2.90 3.07 22.23
N HIS A 41 3.16 3.71 23.38
CA HIS A 41 2.51 3.36 24.66
C HIS A 41 2.66 1.87 25.04
N GLY A 42 3.76 1.22 24.61
CA GLY A 42 4.01 -0.21 24.81
C GLY A 42 3.22 -1.14 23.88
N LEU A 43 2.45 -0.59 22.93
CA LEU A 43 1.64 -1.35 21.99
C LEU A 43 2.28 -1.36 20.60
N ARG A 44 2.31 -2.53 19.97
CA ARG A 44 2.69 -2.67 18.56
C ARG A 44 1.51 -2.29 17.66
N ILE A 45 1.72 -1.30 16.82
CA ILE A 45 0.74 -0.75 15.87
C ILE A 45 1.23 -1.07 14.46
N SER A 46 0.33 -1.55 13.60
CA SER A 46 0.64 -1.85 12.19
C SER A 46 -0.38 -1.14 11.28
N PRO A 47 -0.22 0.18 11.04
CA PRO A 47 -1.29 1.03 10.49
C PRO A 47 -1.84 0.55 9.14
N ASP A 48 -0.95 0.11 8.25
CA ASP A 48 -1.31 -0.34 6.92
C ASP A 48 -2.01 -1.71 6.94
N VAL A 49 -1.51 -2.64 7.76
CA VAL A 49 -2.15 -3.94 8.00
C VAL A 49 -3.55 -3.75 8.57
N ASP A 50 -3.69 -2.94 9.62
CA ASP A 50 -4.97 -2.67 10.27
C ASP A 50 -5.96 -2.02 9.31
N THR A 51 -5.51 -1.03 8.54
CA THR A 51 -6.36 -0.35 7.53
C THR A 51 -6.85 -1.33 6.46
N VAL A 52 -6.00 -2.24 5.98
CA VAL A 52 -6.40 -3.29 5.03
C VAL A 52 -7.40 -4.26 5.66
N LEU A 53 -7.14 -4.75 6.88
CA LEU A 53 -8.03 -5.65 7.59
C LEU A 53 -9.41 -5.02 7.82
N TYR A 54 -9.45 -3.79 8.34
CA TYR A 54 -10.72 -3.10 8.61
C TYR A 54 -11.50 -2.80 7.33
N ALA A 55 -10.80 -2.46 6.23
CA ALA A 55 -11.46 -2.23 4.95
C ALA A 55 -12.12 -3.53 4.44
N LEU A 56 -11.37 -4.64 4.38
CA LEU A 56 -11.85 -5.94 3.90
C LEU A 56 -12.97 -6.50 4.77
N ALA A 57 -12.87 -6.37 6.10
CA ALA A 57 -13.92 -6.77 7.03
C ALA A 57 -15.16 -5.85 6.99
N GLY A 58 -15.09 -4.72 6.29
CA GLY A 58 -16.19 -3.76 6.17
C GLY A 58 -16.49 -2.95 7.44
N VAL A 59 -15.54 -2.92 8.37
CA VAL A 59 -15.64 -2.24 9.66
C VAL A 59 -14.89 -0.91 9.71
N VAL A 60 -14.13 -0.54 8.67
CA VAL A 60 -13.41 0.74 8.61
C VAL A 60 -14.36 1.95 8.73
N ASP A 61 -13.89 3.00 9.41
CA ASP A 61 -14.50 4.33 9.38
C ASP A 61 -14.25 4.98 8.02
N GLU A 62 -15.28 5.06 7.18
CA GLU A 62 -15.15 5.60 5.82
C GLU A 62 -14.87 7.11 5.78
N ALA A 63 -15.23 7.85 6.83
CA ALA A 63 -15.03 9.30 6.91
C ALA A 63 -13.56 9.63 7.21
N ARG A 64 -13.01 9.03 8.27
CA ARG A 64 -11.56 9.13 8.58
C ARG A 64 -10.72 8.42 7.52
N GLY A 65 -11.20 7.27 7.07
CA GLY A 65 -10.53 6.37 6.12
C GLY A 65 -9.60 5.35 6.78
N TRP A 66 -9.50 5.36 8.11
CA TRP A 66 -8.70 4.46 8.94
C TRP A 66 -9.42 4.23 10.26
N GLY A 67 -9.02 3.17 10.96
CA GLY A 67 -9.62 2.75 12.23
C GLY A 67 -11.05 2.18 12.10
N PRO A 68 -11.60 1.59 13.16
CA PRO A 68 -12.96 1.05 13.16
C PRO A 68 -14.06 2.14 13.12
N ARG A 69 -15.20 1.80 12.53
CA ARG A 69 -16.43 2.61 12.53
C ARG A 69 -17.05 2.62 13.92
N GLY A 70 -17.47 3.79 14.37
CA GLY A 70 -18.09 3.96 15.70
C GLY A 70 -17.09 4.00 16.84
N ASP A 71 -15.80 4.13 16.53
CA ASP A 71 -14.75 4.22 17.52
C ASP A 71 -14.79 5.55 18.31
N THR A 72 -14.26 5.52 19.53
CA THR A 72 -14.09 6.70 20.39
C THR A 72 -12.63 6.83 20.80
N PHE A 73 -12.25 7.93 21.45
CA PHE A 73 -10.86 8.19 21.83
C PHE A 73 -10.70 8.48 23.32
N ARG A 74 -11.57 7.88 24.15
CA ARG A 74 -11.64 8.21 25.58
C ARG A 74 -10.36 7.82 26.30
N CYS A 75 -9.73 6.71 25.91
CA CYS A 75 -8.45 6.28 26.44
C CYS A 75 -7.36 7.31 26.16
N MET A 76 -7.24 7.78 24.91
CA MET A 76 -6.24 8.78 24.53
C MET A 76 -6.48 10.12 25.23
N ASP A 77 -7.74 10.57 25.31
CA ASP A 77 -8.08 11.81 26.05
C ASP A 77 -7.72 11.70 27.54
N ALA A 78 -7.86 10.50 28.13
CA ALA A 78 -7.45 10.25 29.51
C ALA A 78 -5.92 10.20 29.66
N LEU A 79 -5.22 9.60 28.71
CA LEU A 79 -3.75 9.52 28.70
C LEU A 79 -3.12 10.92 28.61
N GLU A 80 -3.64 11.78 27.75
CA GLU A 80 -3.20 13.19 27.65
C GLU A 80 -3.38 13.94 28.98
N ARG A 81 -4.51 13.72 29.69
CA ARG A 81 -4.74 14.32 31.03
C ARG A 81 -3.75 13.84 32.08
N LEU A 82 -3.15 12.66 31.91
CA LEU A 82 -2.09 12.13 32.77
C LEU A 82 -0.69 12.60 32.35
N GLY A 83 -0.57 13.45 31.32
CA GLY A 83 0.70 13.95 30.79
C GLY A 83 1.36 13.05 29.73
N GLY A 84 0.65 12.04 29.23
CA GLY A 84 1.13 11.22 28.12
C GLY A 84 1.01 11.92 26.76
N GLU A 85 1.75 11.41 25.77
CA GLU A 85 1.68 11.91 24.39
C GLU A 85 0.39 11.49 23.70
N GLY A 86 -0.22 12.40 22.92
CA GLY A 86 -1.48 12.16 22.19
C GLY A 86 -1.43 12.47 20.70
N TRP A 87 -0.23 12.72 20.15
CA TRP A 87 -0.06 13.07 18.74
C TRP A 87 -0.50 11.94 17.79
N PHE A 88 -0.45 10.68 18.24
CA PHE A 88 -1.00 9.52 17.54
C PHE A 88 -2.30 9.06 18.20
N ARG A 89 -3.44 9.31 17.56
CA ARG A 89 -4.76 9.02 18.14
C ARG A 89 -5.15 7.56 17.91
N LEU A 90 -5.09 6.76 18.96
CA LEU A 90 -5.59 5.37 18.99
C LEU A 90 -7.05 5.35 19.48
N GLY A 91 -7.95 4.77 18.68
CA GLY A 91 -9.33 4.64 19.11
C GLY A 91 -9.52 3.48 20.10
N ASP A 92 -10.58 3.52 20.91
CA ASP A 92 -10.87 2.56 21.97
C ASP A 92 -11.13 1.13 21.40
N LEU A 93 -11.78 1.02 20.24
CA LEU A 93 -11.93 -0.24 19.51
C LEU A 93 -10.62 -0.65 18.82
N ASP A 94 -9.89 0.31 18.25
CA ASP A 94 -8.58 0.06 17.62
C ASP A 94 -7.55 -0.49 18.62
N LEU A 95 -7.57 0.03 19.85
CA LEU A 95 -6.74 -0.44 20.97
C LEU A 95 -6.91 -1.93 21.23
N ALA A 96 -8.10 -2.51 21.03
CA ALA A 96 -8.31 -3.95 21.19
C ALA A 96 -7.45 -4.76 20.20
N THR A 97 -7.31 -4.28 18.96
CA THR A 97 -6.44 -4.91 17.95
C THR A 97 -4.98 -4.82 18.37
N HIS A 98 -4.53 -3.65 18.86
CA HIS A 98 -3.14 -3.44 19.26
C HIS A 98 -2.77 -4.24 20.52
N LEU A 99 -3.67 -4.30 21.51
CA LEU A 99 -3.52 -5.15 22.70
C LEU A 99 -3.35 -6.61 22.29
N ARG A 100 -4.26 -7.12 21.46
CA ARG A 100 -4.22 -8.52 21.02
C ARG A 100 -2.99 -8.84 20.18
N ARG A 101 -2.60 -7.95 19.26
CA ARG A 101 -1.37 -8.08 18.48
C ARG A 101 -0.16 -8.15 19.41
N THR A 102 -0.06 -7.22 20.35
CA THR A 102 1.08 -7.12 21.26
C THR A 102 1.20 -8.37 22.13
N GLU A 103 0.08 -8.86 22.67
CA GLU A 103 0.02 -10.11 23.44
C GLU A 103 0.53 -11.30 22.62
N LEU A 104 0.06 -11.46 21.37
CA LEU A 104 0.46 -12.57 20.51
C LEU A 104 1.93 -12.50 20.09
N LEU A 105 2.43 -11.31 19.76
CA LEU A 105 3.85 -11.10 19.45
C LEU A 105 4.72 -11.42 20.67
N ALA A 106 4.31 -11.00 21.87
CA ALA A 106 4.99 -11.35 23.12
C ALA A 106 4.98 -12.86 23.41
N ALA A 107 3.95 -13.58 22.94
CA ALA A 107 3.89 -15.04 22.96
C ALA A 107 4.73 -15.72 21.85
N GLY A 108 5.55 -14.96 21.11
CA GLY A 108 6.45 -15.47 20.07
C GLY A 108 5.81 -15.75 18.72
N TRP A 109 4.56 -15.29 18.49
CA TRP A 109 3.95 -15.42 17.17
C TRP A 109 4.59 -14.42 16.19
N PRO A 110 4.94 -14.83 14.96
CA PRO A 110 5.44 -13.88 13.97
C PRO A 110 4.31 -12.97 13.44
N PRO A 111 4.63 -11.76 12.94
CA PRO A 111 3.64 -10.81 12.41
C PRO A 111 2.65 -11.39 11.39
N SER A 112 3.10 -12.30 10.52
CA SER A 112 2.28 -13.00 9.53
C SER A 112 1.20 -13.86 10.17
N ARG A 113 1.55 -14.63 11.21
CA ARG A 113 0.60 -15.46 11.95
C ARG A 113 -0.39 -14.61 12.74
N VAL A 114 0.07 -13.51 13.33
CA VAL A 114 -0.80 -12.55 14.03
C VAL A 114 -1.78 -11.91 13.06
N THR A 115 -1.31 -11.49 11.88
CA THR A 115 -2.15 -10.92 10.82
C THR A 115 -3.22 -11.92 10.36
N ALA A 116 -2.85 -13.19 10.18
CA ALA A 116 -3.80 -14.24 9.79
C ALA A 116 -4.86 -14.51 10.88
N ASP A 117 -4.49 -14.54 12.16
CA ASP A 117 -5.44 -14.72 13.28
C ASP A 117 -6.42 -13.54 13.38
N LEU A 118 -5.91 -12.29 13.29
CA LEU A 118 -6.75 -11.10 13.29
C LEU A 118 -7.70 -11.06 12.09
N ALA A 119 -7.20 -11.40 10.89
CA ALA A 119 -8.03 -11.51 9.69
C ALA A 119 -9.18 -12.51 9.88
N GLY A 120 -8.88 -13.70 10.41
CA GLY A 120 -9.88 -14.74 10.68
C GLY A 120 -10.93 -14.30 11.69
N ARG A 121 -10.53 -13.61 12.78
CA ARG A 121 -11.45 -13.05 13.79
C ARG A 121 -12.36 -11.95 13.23
N LEU A 122 -11.86 -11.19 12.27
CA LEU A 122 -12.63 -10.18 11.55
C LEU A 122 -13.49 -10.77 10.41
N GLY A 123 -13.47 -12.09 10.22
CA GLY A 123 -14.29 -12.79 9.24
C GLY A 123 -13.73 -12.79 7.81
N ILE A 124 -12.48 -12.39 7.61
CA ILE A 124 -11.83 -12.39 6.30
C ILE A 124 -11.33 -13.81 6.00
N ARG A 125 -12.02 -14.51 5.10
CA ARG A 125 -11.69 -15.90 4.71
C ARG A 125 -11.26 -16.06 3.26
N GLU A 126 -11.72 -15.17 2.39
CA GLU A 126 -11.56 -15.28 0.93
C GLU A 126 -10.32 -14.53 0.42
N VAL A 127 -9.72 -13.69 1.27
CA VAL A 127 -8.55 -12.87 0.93
C VAL A 127 -7.41 -13.21 1.87
N ARG A 128 -6.24 -13.50 1.31
CA ARG A 128 -5.01 -13.70 2.09
C ARG A 128 -4.33 -12.36 2.31
N VAL A 129 -4.23 -11.91 3.56
CA VAL A 129 -3.51 -10.68 3.92
C VAL A 129 -2.16 -11.06 4.50
N LEU A 130 -1.08 -10.61 3.87
CA LEU A 130 0.29 -10.90 4.28
C LEU A 130 1.03 -9.59 4.57
N PRO A 131 1.66 -9.43 5.74
CA PRO A 131 2.68 -8.39 5.90
C PRO A 131 3.84 -8.67 4.93
N MET A 132 4.53 -7.63 4.47
CA MET A 132 5.66 -7.80 3.54
C MET A 132 6.83 -8.59 4.16
N THR A 133 7.02 -8.48 5.48
CA THR A 133 8.06 -9.17 6.25
C THR A 133 7.59 -9.48 7.66
N ASP A 134 8.15 -10.53 8.27
CA ASP A 134 8.02 -10.81 9.71
C ASP A 134 9.11 -10.14 10.56
N SER A 135 10.11 -9.53 9.91
CA SER A 135 11.17 -8.79 10.59
C SER A 135 10.71 -7.38 10.97
N ALA A 136 11.30 -6.83 12.03
CA ALA A 136 11.12 -5.42 12.36
C ALA A 136 11.84 -4.54 11.34
N VAL A 137 11.07 -3.81 10.55
CA VAL A 137 11.56 -2.79 9.61
C VAL A 137 10.72 -1.53 9.77
N GLU A 138 11.35 -0.38 9.59
CA GLU A 138 10.70 0.91 9.81
C GLU A 138 11.15 1.92 8.76
N THR A 139 10.20 2.71 8.26
CA THR A 139 10.43 3.80 7.32
C THR A 139 10.81 5.06 8.09
N TRP A 140 11.98 5.59 7.78
CA TRP A 140 12.51 6.82 8.33
C TRP A 140 12.71 7.85 7.23
N VAL A 141 12.48 9.12 7.54
CA VAL A 141 12.70 10.24 6.62
C VAL A 141 13.70 11.21 7.22
N GLN A 142 14.57 11.75 6.37
CA GLN A 142 15.52 12.78 6.79
C GLN A 142 14.94 14.16 6.49
N LEU A 143 14.79 14.98 7.52
CA LEU A 143 14.36 16.36 7.38
C LEU A 143 15.44 17.17 6.68
N ARG A 144 15.06 17.98 5.69
CA ARG A 144 16.00 18.71 4.84
C ARG A 144 16.81 19.73 5.62
N ASP A 145 16.16 20.48 6.50
CA ASP A 145 16.75 21.63 7.19
C ASP A 145 17.67 21.19 8.33
N SER A 146 17.19 20.30 9.20
CA SER A 146 17.96 19.84 10.37
C SER A 146 18.85 18.63 10.11
N ARG A 147 18.63 17.92 8.99
CA ARG A 147 19.24 16.60 8.70
C ARG A 147 18.92 15.50 9.71
N GLU A 148 17.96 15.76 10.61
CA GLU A 148 17.44 14.81 11.58
C GLU A 148 16.68 13.68 10.87
N TRP A 149 16.88 12.45 11.34
CA TRP A 149 16.07 11.31 10.92
C TRP A 149 14.92 11.10 11.89
N VAL A 150 13.70 11.05 11.36
CA VAL A 150 12.48 10.84 12.14
C VAL A 150 11.70 9.64 11.59
N HIS A 151 11.00 8.92 12.47
CA HIS A 151 10.11 7.83 12.05
C HIS A 151 8.99 8.40 11.18
N PHE A 152 8.55 7.67 10.15
CA PHE A 152 7.57 8.20 9.20
C PHE A 152 6.24 8.60 9.87
N GLN A 153 5.75 7.86 10.87
CA GLN A 153 4.54 8.25 11.60
C GLN A 153 4.71 9.55 12.40
N GLU A 154 5.89 9.81 12.96
CA GLU A 154 6.16 11.09 13.61
C GLU A 154 6.16 12.22 12.57
N TYR A 155 6.82 12.01 11.44
CA TYR A 155 6.80 12.98 10.35
C TYR A 155 5.39 13.27 9.82
N PHE A 156 4.62 12.21 9.56
CA PHE A 156 3.32 12.28 8.90
C PHE A 156 2.22 12.78 9.83
N VAL A 157 2.16 12.27 11.06
CA VAL A 157 1.08 12.56 12.01
C VAL A 157 1.45 13.70 12.94
N HIS A 158 2.58 13.60 13.64
CA HIS A 158 2.99 14.60 14.64
C HIS A 158 3.43 15.91 13.97
N ARG A 159 4.37 15.84 13.03
CA ARG A 159 4.92 17.01 12.33
C ARG A 159 4.12 17.40 11.08
N ARG A 160 2.98 16.72 10.81
CA ARG A 160 2.03 17.00 9.72
C ARG A 160 2.66 17.18 8.34
N THR A 161 3.79 16.53 8.12
CA THR A 161 4.63 16.69 6.93
C THR A 161 5.12 18.10 6.66
N GLU A 162 5.07 19.03 7.61
CA GLU A 162 5.30 20.47 7.37
C GLU A 162 6.72 20.79 6.90
N VAL A 163 7.71 19.99 7.32
CA VAL A 163 9.12 20.14 6.93
C VAL A 163 9.41 19.32 5.66
N ALA A 164 10.18 19.88 4.73
CA ALA A 164 10.59 19.13 3.55
C ALA A 164 11.57 18.02 3.91
N ILE A 165 11.50 16.88 3.22
CA ILE A 165 12.47 15.79 3.39
C ILE A 165 13.53 15.82 2.29
N SER A 166 14.68 15.20 2.54
CA SER A 166 15.72 14.98 1.52
C SER A 166 15.93 13.52 1.17
N GLU A 167 15.51 12.60 2.04
CA GLU A 167 15.77 11.17 1.88
C GLU A 167 14.70 10.34 2.61
N VAL A 168 14.43 9.14 2.08
CA VAL A 168 13.60 8.10 2.71
C VAL A 168 14.46 6.84 2.82
N LYS A 169 14.48 6.20 3.98
CA LYS A 169 15.19 4.93 4.19
C LYS A 169 14.35 3.97 5.00
N VAL A 170 14.28 2.72 4.57
CA VAL A 170 13.67 1.64 5.35
C VAL A 170 14.77 0.94 6.13
N ARG A 171 14.83 1.16 7.45
CA ARG A 171 15.87 0.60 8.31
C ARG A 171 15.60 -0.88 8.56
N GLY A 172 16.66 -1.70 8.48
CA GLY A 172 16.60 -3.16 8.68
C GLY A 172 16.11 -3.94 7.46
N ILE A 173 15.81 -3.28 6.34
CA ILE A 173 15.23 -3.91 5.16
C ILE A 173 16.19 -4.89 4.49
N GLU A 174 17.50 -4.61 4.52
CA GLU A 174 18.50 -5.43 3.86
C GLU A 174 18.73 -6.78 4.55
N GLN A 175 18.43 -6.87 5.86
CA GLN A 175 18.56 -8.11 6.64
C GLN A 175 17.21 -8.80 6.89
N CYS A 176 16.11 -8.21 6.42
CA CYS A 176 14.79 -8.80 6.63
C CYS A 176 14.55 -10.00 5.71
N VAL A 177 13.55 -10.81 6.07
CA VAL A 177 13.08 -11.92 5.23
C VAL A 177 11.62 -11.67 4.86
N ALA A 178 11.27 -11.89 3.60
CA ALA A 178 9.89 -11.84 3.15
C ALA A 178 9.01 -12.77 4.00
N ALA A 179 7.83 -12.30 4.41
CA ALA A 179 6.96 -13.10 5.26
C ALA A 179 6.54 -14.42 4.59
N PRO A 180 6.20 -15.48 5.36
CA PRO A 180 5.78 -16.75 4.81
C PRO A 180 4.68 -16.64 3.74
N GLY A 181 5.04 -17.09 2.54
CA GLY A 181 4.21 -17.13 1.33
C GLY A 181 4.10 -15.83 0.52
N VAL A 182 4.86 -14.78 0.87
CA VAL A 182 5.02 -13.59 0.01
C VAL A 182 5.62 -13.99 -1.35
N LEU A 183 6.78 -14.66 -1.33
CA LEU A 183 7.46 -15.09 -2.56
C LEU A 183 6.70 -16.19 -3.32
N GLU A 184 5.96 -17.04 -2.60
CA GLU A 184 5.07 -18.06 -3.19
C GLU A 184 3.89 -17.42 -3.94
N ALA A 185 3.27 -16.39 -3.35
CA ALA A 185 2.21 -15.65 -4.01
C ALA A 185 2.72 -15.01 -5.31
N LEU A 186 3.92 -14.40 -5.28
CA LEU A 186 4.56 -13.83 -6.48
C LEU A 186 4.96 -14.90 -7.50
N SER A 187 5.38 -16.10 -7.07
CA SER A 187 5.80 -17.16 -7.98
C SER A 187 4.62 -17.75 -8.78
N THR A 188 3.40 -17.63 -8.28
CA THR A 188 2.18 -18.14 -8.92
C THR A 188 1.22 -17.05 -9.41
N ALA A 189 1.57 -15.77 -9.24
CA ALA A 189 0.74 -14.65 -9.67
C ALA A 189 0.51 -14.64 -11.18
N GLU A 190 -0.73 -14.41 -11.60
CA GLU A 190 -1.11 -14.12 -12.98
C GLU A 190 -1.26 -12.60 -13.20
N LEU A 191 -1.57 -11.87 -12.13
CA LEU A 191 -1.69 -10.43 -12.09
C LEU A 191 -1.06 -9.89 -10.80
N ILE A 192 -0.14 -8.94 -10.93
CA ILE A 192 0.40 -8.16 -9.81
C ILE A 192 -0.14 -6.74 -9.93
N VAL A 193 -0.69 -6.21 -8.85
CA VAL A 193 -1.29 -4.87 -8.82
C VAL A 193 -0.58 -3.97 -7.82
N LEU A 194 0.00 -2.88 -8.31
CA LEU A 194 0.44 -1.76 -7.48
C LEU A 194 -0.79 -0.90 -7.19
N CYS A 195 -1.30 -0.99 -5.96
CA CYS A 195 -2.46 -0.18 -5.55
C CYS A 195 -2.10 1.32 -5.54
N PRO A 196 -3.09 2.25 -5.56
CA PRO A 196 -2.84 3.69 -5.58
C PRO A 196 -2.37 4.20 -4.21
N SER A 197 -1.16 3.79 -3.84
CA SER A 197 -0.47 4.07 -2.58
C SER A 197 0.79 4.91 -2.85
N ASN A 198 1.40 5.46 -1.79
CA ASN A 198 2.61 6.27 -1.95
C ASN A 198 3.78 5.43 -2.51
N PRO A 199 4.47 5.88 -3.57
CA PRO A 199 5.54 5.09 -4.17
C PRO A 199 6.77 4.89 -3.28
N PHE A 200 7.01 5.78 -2.32
CA PHE A 200 8.21 5.78 -1.49
C PHE A 200 8.04 5.12 -0.13
N VAL A 201 6.87 5.28 0.51
CA VAL A 201 6.63 4.83 1.90
C VAL A 201 5.56 3.75 2.00
N SER A 202 4.90 3.39 0.91
CA SER A 202 3.91 2.29 0.89
C SER A 202 4.32 1.18 -0.06
N ILE A 203 4.45 1.46 -1.37
CA ILE A 203 4.87 0.43 -2.35
C ILE A 203 6.39 0.20 -2.29
N GLY A 204 7.16 1.29 -2.14
CA GLY A 204 8.62 1.26 -2.06
C GLY A 204 9.17 0.27 -1.03
N PRO A 205 8.73 0.29 0.25
CA PRO A 205 9.21 -0.63 1.26
C PRO A 205 8.92 -2.09 0.92
N ILE A 206 7.75 -2.39 0.35
CA ILE A 206 7.38 -3.75 -0.07
C ILE A 206 8.35 -4.26 -1.14
N LEU A 207 8.66 -3.43 -2.15
CA LEU A 207 9.58 -3.79 -3.22
C LEU A 207 11.04 -3.94 -2.74
N GLN A 208 11.43 -3.26 -1.67
CA GLN A 208 12.78 -3.33 -1.09
C GLN A 208 13.01 -4.60 -0.25
N VAL A 209 11.97 -5.31 0.17
CA VAL A 209 12.12 -6.61 0.86
C VAL A 209 12.89 -7.58 -0.06
N PRO A 210 13.97 -8.23 0.43
CA PRO A 210 14.77 -9.14 -0.37
C PRO A 210 13.92 -10.20 -1.11
N GLY A 211 14.12 -10.27 -2.42
CA GLY A 211 13.42 -11.20 -3.31
C GLY A 211 12.06 -10.73 -3.83
N VAL A 212 11.44 -9.66 -3.29
CA VAL A 212 10.12 -9.21 -3.73
C VAL A 212 10.17 -8.59 -5.13
N LEU A 213 11.03 -7.60 -5.38
CA LEU A 213 11.15 -7.00 -6.71
C LEU A 213 11.59 -8.02 -7.78
N ASP A 214 12.52 -8.92 -7.44
CA ASP A 214 12.93 -10.00 -8.33
C ASP A 214 11.77 -10.98 -8.59
N GLY A 215 10.96 -11.27 -7.57
CA GLY A 215 9.73 -12.04 -7.71
C GLY A 215 8.72 -11.39 -8.66
N VAL A 216 8.52 -10.08 -8.57
CA VAL A 216 7.67 -9.31 -9.49
C VAL A 216 8.21 -9.40 -10.93
N ARG A 217 9.50 -9.15 -11.13
CA ARG A 217 10.15 -9.23 -12.45
C ARG A 217 10.09 -10.65 -13.03
N ALA A 218 10.32 -11.67 -12.20
CA ALA A 218 10.23 -13.06 -12.60
C ALA A 218 8.80 -13.46 -12.97
N ALA A 219 7.79 -13.02 -12.22
CA ALA A 219 6.39 -13.24 -12.56
C ALA A 219 6.04 -12.64 -13.91
N ARG A 220 6.47 -11.39 -14.13
CA ARG A 220 6.29 -10.72 -15.42
C ARG A 220 6.97 -11.46 -16.57
N ALA A 221 8.21 -11.93 -16.38
CA ALA A 221 8.93 -12.70 -17.39
C ALA A 221 8.23 -14.03 -17.74
N ARG A 222 7.45 -14.61 -16.81
CA ARG A 222 6.61 -15.80 -17.05
C ARG A 222 5.27 -15.47 -17.72
N GLY A 223 4.96 -14.21 -17.96
CA GLY A 223 3.72 -13.76 -18.60
C GLY A 223 2.66 -13.18 -17.66
N ALA A 224 2.94 -13.05 -16.35
CA ALA A 224 2.06 -12.30 -15.47
C ALA A 224 2.03 -10.82 -15.87
N ILE A 225 0.88 -10.17 -15.73
CA ILE A 225 0.77 -8.73 -15.99
C ILE A 225 1.06 -7.97 -14.70
N VAL A 226 1.91 -6.94 -14.77
CA VAL A 226 2.05 -5.99 -13.67
C VAL A 226 1.28 -4.73 -14.00
N ALA A 227 0.24 -4.44 -13.23
CA ALA A 227 -0.61 -3.29 -13.41
C ALA A 227 -0.52 -2.34 -12.21
N GLY A 228 -0.77 -1.05 -12.43
CA GLY A 228 -0.75 -0.05 -11.37
C GLY A 228 -1.89 0.95 -11.52
N VAL A 229 -2.25 1.59 -10.42
CA VAL A 229 -3.19 2.72 -10.40
C VAL A 229 -2.46 3.92 -9.84
N SER A 230 -2.55 5.07 -10.52
CA SER A 230 -1.85 6.25 -10.05
C SER A 230 -2.39 6.74 -8.70
N PRO A 231 -1.51 7.06 -7.73
CA PRO A 231 -1.90 7.79 -6.52
C PRO A 231 -2.04 9.31 -6.76
N ILE A 232 -1.68 9.79 -7.96
CA ILE A 232 -1.70 11.21 -8.34
C ILE A 232 -2.85 11.45 -9.32
N ILE A 233 -3.59 12.54 -9.08
CA ILE A 233 -4.68 13.02 -9.93
C ILE A 233 -4.46 14.51 -10.16
N GLY A 234 -4.19 14.92 -11.39
CA GLY A 234 -4.06 16.33 -11.77
C GLY A 234 -2.97 17.07 -10.99
N GLY A 235 -1.85 16.40 -10.71
CA GLY A 235 -0.73 16.99 -9.97
C GLY A 235 -0.80 16.88 -8.44
N SER A 236 -1.87 16.30 -7.90
CA SER A 236 -2.13 16.22 -6.45
C SER A 236 -2.46 14.81 -5.97
N THR A 237 -2.28 14.54 -4.68
CA THR A 237 -2.70 13.28 -4.04
C THR A 237 -4.03 13.46 -3.31
N VAL A 238 -4.90 12.45 -3.34
CA VAL A 238 -6.21 12.48 -2.64
C VAL A 238 -6.03 12.48 -1.11
N LYS A 239 -5.14 11.63 -0.60
CA LYS A 239 -4.78 11.54 0.83
C LYS A 239 -3.30 11.20 0.98
N GLY A 240 -2.65 11.81 1.97
CA GLY A 240 -1.24 11.57 2.27
C GLY A 240 -0.28 12.38 1.40
N PRO A 241 1.04 12.24 1.62
CA PRO A 241 2.02 13.21 1.15
C PRO A 241 2.67 12.88 -0.21
N ALA A 242 2.11 11.96 -1.01
CA ALA A 242 2.82 11.42 -2.18
C ALA A 242 3.24 12.49 -3.21
N ALA A 243 2.35 13.43 -3.57
CA ALA A 243 2.67 14.53 -4.49
C ALA A 243 3.80 15.42 -3.95
N ARG A 244 3.76 15.75 -2.65
CA ARG A 244 4.80 16.54 -1.99
C ARG A 244 6.14 15.80 -1.98
N MET A 245 6.14 14.52 -1.60
CA MET A 245 7.35 13.70 -1.57
C MET A 245 7.95 13.52 -2.97
N LEU A 246 7.13 13.43 -4.03
CA LEU A 246 7.65 13.41 -5.40
C LEU A 246 8.50 14.65 -5.67
N VAL A 247 7.98 15.86 -5.39
CA VAL A 247 8.74 17.11 -5.56
C VAL A 247 10.01 17.11 -4.73
N GLU A 248 9.90 16.79 -3.45
CA GLU A 248 11.02 16.85 -2.49
C GLU A 248 12.14 15.86 -2.83
N LEU A 249 11.79 14.71 -3.41
CA LEU A 249 12.74 13.68 -3.82
C LEU A 249 13.17 13.81 -5.29
N GLY A 250 12.84 14.94 -5.95
CA GLY A 250 13.34 15.26 -7.30
C GLY A 250 12.57 14.63 -8.45
N HIS A 251 11.32 14.21 -8.21
CA HIS A 251 10.42 13.67 -9.22
C HIS A 251 9.31 14.66 -9.60
N GLN A 252 8.72 14.45 -10.78
CA GLN A 252 7.53 15.17 -11.17
C GLN A 252 6.32 14.67 -10.36
N PRO A 253 5.51 15.55 -9.74
CA PRO A 253 4.33 15.16 -8.98
C PRO A 253 3.16 14.83 -9.91
N THR A 254 3.37 13.98 -10.90
CA THR A 254 2.40 13.62 -11.94
C THR A 254 2.22 12.12 -12.04
N ALA A 255 1.14 11.67 -12.67
CA ALA A 255 0.95 10.25 -12.92
C ALA A 255 2.12 9.64 -13.72
N ALA A 256 2.62 10.35 -14.74
CA ALA A 256 3.80 9.97 -15.52
C ALA A 256 5.08 9.91 -14.68
N GLY A 257 5.26 10.85 -13.73
CA GLY A 257 6.40 10.83 -12.81
C GLY A 257 6.43 9.57 -11.94
N VAL A 258 5.27 9.13 -11.45
CA VAL A 258 5.16 7.84 -10.73
C VAL A 258 5.36 6.65 -11.66
N ALA A 259 4.79 6.68 -12.88
CA ALA A 259 4.99 5.61 -13.86
C ALA A 259 6.48 5.41 -14.18
N ALA A 260 7.25 6.49 -14.24
CA ALA A 260 8.69 6.46 -14.46
C ALA A 260 9.46 5.72 -13.35
N ILE A 261 8.99 5.76 -12.10
CA ILE A 261 9.58 5.00 -10.98
C ILE A 261 9.45 3.48 -11.21
N TYR A 262 8.35 3.05 -11.81
CA TYR A 262 8.04 1.62 -12.03
C TYR A 262 8.34 1.13 -13.44
N ARG A 263 8.93 1.98 -14.30
CA ARG A 263 9.09 1.75 -15.75
C ARG A 263 9.72 0.42 -16.16
N GLU A 264 10.55 -0.15 -15.29
CA GLU A 264 11.26 -1.39 -15.60
C GLU A 264 10.36 -2.63 -15.60
N PHE A 265 9.24 -2.58 -14.87
CA PHE A 265 8.40 -3.75 -14.66
C PHE A 265 6.90 -3.48 -14.75
N LEU A 266 6.44 -2.24 -14.93
CA LEU A 266 5.03 -1.90 -15.06
C LEU A 266 4.54 -2.08 -16.51
N ASP A 267 3.44 -2.80 -16.71
CA ASP A 267 2.85 -3.05 -18.05
C ASP A 267 1.64 -2.17 -18.34
N ILE A 268 0.75 -2.03 -17.35
CA ILE A 268 -0.51 -1.28 -17.48
C ILE A 268 -0.60 -0.27 -16.36
N TYR A 269 -0.99 0.96 -16.67
CA TYR A 269 -1.10 2.01 -15.66
C TYR A 269 -2.38 2.82 -15.81
N LEU A 270 -3.21 2.80 -14.77
CA LEU A 270 -4.47 3.51 -14.75
C LEU A 270 -4.25 4.94 -14.23
N ILE A 271 -4.71 5.92 -15.01
CA ILE A 271 -4.64 7.34 -14.69
C ILE A 271 -6.02 8.00 -14.78
N ASP A 272 -6.19 9.11 -14.07
CA ASP A 272 -7.45 9.86 -14.07
C ASP A 272 -7.65 10.64 -15.39
N PRO A 273 -8.90 10.94 -15.83
CA PRO A 273 -9.14 11.79 -16.99
C PRO A 273 -8.49 13.17 -16.93
N LEU A 274 -8.25 13.73 -15.73
CA LEU A 274 -7.50 14.99 -15.56
C LEU A 274 -6.05 14.88 -16.06
N ASP A 275 -5.48 13.67 -16.04
CA ASP A 275 -4.11 13.40 -16.47
C ASP A 275 -4.03 12.87 -17.91
N ARG A 276 -5.12 12.94 -18.69
CA ARG A 276 -5.18 12.42 -20.07
C ARG A 276 -4.05 12.95 -20.96
N ALA A 277 -3.62 14.19 -20.75
CA ALA A 277 -2.52 14.79 -21.52
C ALA A 277 -1.17 14.06 -21.31
N LEU A 278 -1.01 13.28 -20.23
CA LEU A 278 0.19 12.51 -19.91
C LEU A 278 0.24 11.12 -20.59
N VAL A 279 -0.80 10.74 -21.35
CA VAL A 279 -0.84 9.46 -22.07
C VAL A 279 0.41 9.24 -22.94
N PRO A 280 0.83 10.19 -23.80
CA PRO A 280 2.02 9.99 -24.64
C PRO A 280 3.30 9.79 -23.84
N ASP A 281 3.45 10.50 -22.71
CA ASP A 281 4.63 10.38 -21.84
C ASP A 281 4.71 8.98 -21.20
N ILE A 282 3.56 8.42 -20.80
CA ILE A 282 3.48 7.08 -20.22
C ILE A 282 3.71 6.01 -21.29
N GLU A 283 3.18 6.20 -22.50
CA GLU A 283 3.45 5.30 -23.65
C GLU A 283 4.93 5.29 -24.03
N ALA A 284 5.61 6.44 -23.97
CA ALA A 284 7.05 6.56 -24.21
C ALA A 284 7.91 5.78 -23.19
N LEU A 285 7.37 5.49 -21.99
CA LEU A 285 8.00 4.60 -21.01
C LEU A 285 7.81 3.10 -21.33
N GLY A 286 7.06 2.77 -22.38
CA GLY A 286 6.70 1.38 -22.73
C GLY A 286 5.54 0.82 -21.90
N ILE A 287 4.78 1.69 -21.24
CA ILE A 287 3.67 1.33 -20.35
C ILE A 287 2.36 1.65 -21.07
N ARG A 288 1.36 0.77 -20.98
CA ARG A 288 0.03 1.02 -21.54
C ARG A 288 -0.83 1.85 -20.57
N PRO A 289 -1.14 3.12 -20.88
CA PRO A 289 -2.04 3.89 -20.03
C PRO A 289 -3.50 3.47 -20.22
N VAL A 290 -4.28 3.55 -19.15
CA VAL A 290 -5.74 3.37 -19.16
C VAL A 290 -6.37 4.56 -18.44
N VAL A 291 -7.15 5.34 -19.16
CA VAL A 291 -7.78 6.55 -18.59
C VAL A 291 -9.16 6.20 -18.02
N ALA A 292 -9.35 6.39 -16.72
CA ALA A 292 -10.64 6.19 -16.04
C ALA A 292 -10.72 6.96 -14.72
N ASP A 293 -11.93 7.32 -14.27
CA ASP A 293 -12.17 8.00 -12.99
C ASP A 293 -11.51 7.22 -11.84
N ALA A 294 -10.37 7.74 -11.37
CA ALA A 294 -9.51 7.09 -10.39
C ALA A 294 -9.98 7.34 -8.94
N LEU A 295 -11.00 8.17 -8.75
CA LEU A 295 -11.43 8.58 -7.43
C LEU A 295 -12.39 7.57 -6.79
N MET A 296 -11.92 6.94 -5.71
CA MET A 296 -12.66 5.95 -4.92
C MET A 296 -13.44 6.60 -3.77
N ARG A 297 -14.49 7.37 -4.10
CA ARG A 297 -15.33 8.07 -3.11
C ARG A 297 -16.12 7.13 -2.20
N HIS A 298 -16.49 5.96 -2.71
CA HIS A 298 -17.33 4.97 -2.04
C HIS A 298 -17.07 3.57 -2.63
N ARG A 299 -17.61 2.52 -2.00
CA ARG A 299 -17.43 1.11 -2.41
C ARG A 299 -17.74 0.83 -3.88
N ARG A 300 -18.79 1.45 -4.45
CA ARG A 300 -19.10 1.30 -5.90
C ARG A 300 -18.00 1.85 -6.80
N GLY A 301 -17.26 2.87 -6.35
CA GLY A 301 -16.17 3.51 -7.08
C GLY A 301 -14.91 2.66 -7.03
N GLU A 302 -14.62 2.07 -5.86
CA GLU A 302 -13.58 1.05 -5.68
C GLU A 302 -13.78 -0.12 -6.65
N ALA A 303 -14.97 -0.74 -6.64
CA ALA A 303 -15.29 -1.86 -7.53
C ALA A 303 -15.37 -1.45 -9.01
N ARG A 304 -15.79 -0.21 -9.33
CA ARG A 304 -15.74 0.30 -10.71
C ARG A 304 -14.30 0.38 -11.20
N LEU A 305 -13.40 0.99 -10.42
CA LEU A 305 -12.01 1.19 -10.80
C LEU A 305 -11.28 -0.16 -10.97
N ALA A 306 -11.48 -1.09 -10.03
CA ALA A 306 -10.97 -2.45 -10.12
C ALA A 306 -11.45 -3.18 -11.38
N ARG A 307 -12.75 -3.11 -11.73
CA ARG A 307 -13.27 -3.69 -12.97
C ARG A 307 -12.64 -3.09 -14.23
N VAL A 308 -12.35 -1.79 -14.25
CA VAL A 308 -11.65 -1.16 -15.38
C VAL A 308 -10.25 -1.77 -15.53
N LEU A 309 -9.50 -1.87 -14.43
CA LEU A 309 -8.16 -2.48 -14.44
C LEU A 309 -8.20 -3.93 -14.93
N LEU A 310 -9.10 -4.75 -14.38
CA LEU A 310 -9.25 -6.16 -14.74
C LEU A 310 -9.62 -6.34 -16.21
N ARG A 311 -10.52 -5.51 -16.75
CA ARG A 311 -10.86 -5.53 -18.19
C ARG A 311 -9.66 -5.17 -19.07
N ALA A 312 -8.85 -4.18 -18.67
CA ALA A 312 -7.63 -3.82 -19.40
C ALA A 312 -6.63 -4.97 -19.44
N VAL A 313 -6.45 -5.67 -18.31
CA VAL A 313 -5.61 -6.87 -18.20
C VAL A 313 -6.12 -8.01 -19.09
N SER A 314 -7.43 -8.30 -19.09
CA SER A 314 -8.02 -9.34 -19.95
C SER A 314 -7.88 -9.02 -21.44
N ALA A 315 -7.95 -7.74 -21.83
CA ALA A 315 -7.74 -7.33 -23.22
C ALA A 315 -6.28 -7.54 -23.67
N SER A 316 -5.31 -7.37 -22.77
CA SER A 316 -3.88 -7.61 -23.08
C SER A 316 -3.58 -9.09 -23.33
N HIS A 317 -4.24 -10.01 -22.62
CA HIS A 317 -4.08 -11.45 -22.85
C HIS A 317 -4.60 -11.92 -24.23
N ARG A 318 -5.42 -11.11 -24.90
CA ARG A 318 -5.99 -11.42 -26.23
C ARG A 318 -5.19 -10.82 -27.40
N MET A 319 -4.17 -10.00 -27.13
CA MET A 319 -3.31 -9.47 -28.19
C MET A 319 -2.15 -10.45 -28.44
N PRO A 320 -1.94 -10.94 -29.68
CA PRO A 320 -0.78 -11.76 -29.97
C PRO A 320 0.48 -10.94 -29.68
N VAL A 321 1.47 -11.58 -29.04
CA VAL A 321 2.80 -11.04 -28.82
C VAL A 321 3.34 -10.61 -30.18
N ARG A 322 3.33 -9.31 -30.47
CA ARG A 322 4.09 -8.78 -31.59
C ARG A 322 5.54 -8.80 -31.17
N ASP A 323 6.35 -9.55 -31.92
CA ASP A 323 7.80 -9.56 -31.82
C ASP A 323 8.30 -8.12 -31.63
N ARG A 324 8.93 -7.87 -30.48
CA ARG A 324 9.71 -6.64 -30.29
C ARG A 324 10.92 -6.75 -31.22
N PRO A 325 11.18 -5.78 -32.11
CA PRO A 325 12.37 -5.83 -32.94
C PRO A 325 13.59 -5.65 -32.04
N SER A 326 14.48 -6.65 -32.07
CA SER A 326 15.82 -6.56 -31.51
C SER A 326 16.55 -5.37 -32.11
N ARG A 327 16.92 -4.39 -31.28
CA ARG A 327 17.97 -3.42 -31.55
C ARG A 327 18.84 -3.29 -30.32
#